data_AF-A0A842NFU2-F1
#
_entry.id   AF-A0A842NFU2-F1
#
_cell.length_a   1.000
_cell.length_b   1.000
_cell.length_c   1.000
_cell.angle_alpha   90.00
_cell.angle_beta   90.00
_cell.angle_gamma   90.00
#
_symmetry.space_group_name_H-M   'P 1'
#
loop_
_entity.id
_entity.type
_entity.pdbx_description
1 polymer ?
#
loop_
_entity_poly.entity_id
_entity_poly.type
_entity_poly.pdbx_seq_one_letter_code
_entity_poly.pdbx_strand_id
1 'polypeptide(L)' 'RHVTQGTRSVKGRQSNERLWTVIATCSLQGRSAFNFILASVRAYFHDQPAPSLLFDST' A
#
# COMPACT_ATOMS: atom_id res chain seq x y z
N ARG A 1 20.16 -13.82 -5.46
CA ARG A 1 18.82 -13.20 -5.55
C ARG A 1 18.23 -13.50 -6.92
N HIS A 2 17.08 -14.14 -7.02
CA HIS A 2 16.41 -14.35 -8.32
C HIS A 2 15.59 -13.10 -8.63
N VAL A 3 15.98 -12.35 -9.68
CA VAL A 3 15.30 -11.11 -10.07
C VAL A 3 14.23 -11.45 -11.10
N THR A 4 12.98 -11.57 -10.66
CA THR A 4 11.84 -11.77 -11.56
C THR A 4 11.43 -10.45 -12.21
N GLN A 5 10.98 -10.48 -13.47
CA GLN A 5 10.65 -9.26 -14.24
C GLN A 5 9.23 -8.72 -13.97
N GLY A 6 8.53 -9.22 -12.93
CA GLY A 6 7.12 -8.90 -12.67
C GLY A 6 6.82 -7.41 -12.49
N THR A 7 7.81 -6.62 -12.06
CA THR A 7 7.70 -5.17 -11.84
C THR A 7 8.05 -4.32 -13.06
N ARG A 8 8.53 -4.90 -14.17
CA ARG A 8 8.96 -4.11 -15.36
C ARG A 8 7.84 -3.76 -16.32
N SER A 9 6.69 -4.41 -16.24
CA SER A 9 5.51 -3.99 -16.99
C SER A 9 4.97 -2.66 -16.44
N VAL A 10 4.15 -1.95 -17.21
CA VAL A 10 3.49 -0.71 -16.73
C VAL A 10 2.67 -0.98 -15.47
N LYS A 11 1.86 -2.06 -15.48
CA LYS A 11 1.07 -2.48 -14.32
C LYS A 11 1.96 -2.85 -13.11
N GLY A 12 3.07 -3.53 -13.37
CA GLY A 12 4.05 -3.88 -12.35
C GLY A 12 4.71 -2.66 -11.69
N ARG A 13 5.12 -1.67 -12.50
CA ARG A 13 5.70 -0.42 -12.00
C ARG A 13 4.70 0.36 -11.15
N GLN A 14 3.47 0.54 -11.64
CA GLN A 14 2.42 1.25 -10.90
C GLN A 14 2.07 0.59 -9.57
N SER A 15 1.97 -0.75 -9.55
CA SER A 15 1.72 -1.49 -8.30
C SER A 15 2.88 -1.32 -7.31
N ASN A 16 4.12 -1.39 -7.81
CA ASN A 16 5.32 -1.19 -7.00
C ASN A 16 5.41 0.25 -6.45
N GLU A 17 5.17 1.27 -7.26
CA GLU A 17 5.10 2.68 -6.84
C GLU A 17 4.11 2.87 -5.69
N ARG A 18 2.90 2.32 -5.81
CA ARG A 18 1.87 2.41 -4.75
C ARG A 18 2.29 1.72 -3.47
N LEU A 19 2.87 0.52 -3.56
CA LEU A 19 3.38 -0.21 -2.39
C LEU A 19 4.50 0.56 -1.69
N TRP A 20 5.42 1.15 -2.45
CA TRP A 20 6.47 1.99 -1.88
C TRP A 20 5.92 3.23 -1.19
N THR A 21 4.90 3.88 -1.75
CA THR A 21 4.19 4.98 -1.09
C THR A 21 3.59 4.52 0.24
N VAL A 22 2.85 3.41 0.27
CA VAL A 22 2.26 2.86 1.51
C VAL A 22 3.34 2.61 2.57
N ILE A 23 4.43 1.94 2.19
CA ILE A 23 5.53 1.61 3.10
C ILE A 23 6.15 2.88 3.68
N ALA A 24 6.50 3.84 2.83
CA ALA A 24 7.12 5.10 3.24
C ALA A 24 6.19 5.92 4.15
N THR A 25 4.93 6.10 3.76
CA THR A 25 3.96 6.88 4.54
C THR A 25 3.64 6.21 5.87
N CYS A 26 3.42 4.89 5.90
CA CYS A 26 3.21 4.17 7.16
C CYS A 26 4.43 4.25 8.08
N SER A 27 5.65 4.18 7.54
CA SER A 27 6.88 4.38 8.31
C SER A 27 6.94 5.77 8.94
N LEU A 28 6.61 6.83 8.18
CA LEU A 28 6.55 8.21 8.70
C LEU A 28 5.46 8.38 9.77
N GLN A 29 4.39 7.60 9.70
CA GLN A 29 3.27 7.61 10.65
C GLN A 29 3.50 6.74 11.89
N GLY A 30 4.59 5.97 11.96
CA GLY A 30 4.76 4.95 13.01
C GLY A 30 3.71 3.82 12.93
N ARG A 31 3.10 3.61 11.76
CA ARG A 31 2.07 2.59 11.50
C ARG A 31 2.66 1.38 10.80
N SER A 32 2.11 0.19 11.05
CA SER A 32 2.48 -1.02 10.32
C SER A 32 1.91 -1.00 8.91
N ALA A 33 2.80 -0.97 7.90
CA ALA A 33 2.41 -1.06 6.49
C ALA A 33 1.66 -2.37 6.18
N PHE A 34 2.05 -3.49 6.80
CA PHE A 34 1.37 -4.77 6.63
C PHE A 34 -0.08 -4.70 7.12
N ASN A 35 -0.32 -4.16 8.32
CA ASN A 35 -1.67 -4.03 8.87
C ASN A 35 -2.53 -3.08 8.02
N PHE A 36 -1.94 -2.01 7.49
CA PHE A 36 -2.62 -1.09 6.58
C PHE A 36 -3.07 -1.80 5.30
N ILE A 37 -2.19 -2.57 4.66
CA ILE A 37 -2.53 -3.33 3.44
C ILE A 37 -3.59 -4.38 3.74
N LEU A 38 -3.46 -5.12 4.84
CA LEU A 38 -4.45 -6.12 5.26
C LEU A 38 -5.84 -5.51 5.46
N ALA A 39 -5.92 -4.36 6.15
CA ALA A 39 -7.17 -3.64 6.35
C ALA A 39 -7.75 -3.13 5.01
N SER A 40 -6.91 -2.63 4.12
CA SER A 40 -7.32 -2.15 2.79
C SER A 40 -7.89 -3.28 1.93
N VAL A 41 -7.25 -4.45 1.91
CA VAL A 41 -7.70 -5.63 1.16
C VAL A 41 -9.02 -6.16 1.73
N ARG A 42 -9.15 -6.23 3.07
CA ARG A 42 -10.41 -6.60 3.72
C ARG A 42 -11.52 -5.63 3.36
N ALA A 43 -11.28 -4.32 3.46
CA ALA A 43 -12.27 -3.31 3.13
C ALA A 43 -12.77 -3.44 1.69
N TYR A 44 -11.85 -3.63 0.73
CA TYR A 44 -12.19 -3.87 -0.67
C TYR A 44 -13.11 -5.09 -0.86
N PHE A 45 -12.81 -6.23 -0.23
CA PHE A 45 -13.63 -7.43 -0.36
C PHE A 45 -14.97 -7.37 0.37
N HIS A 46 -15.16 -6.41 1.27
CA HIS A 46 -16.38 -6.21 2.04
C HIS A 46 -17.17 -4.96 1.63
N ASP A 47 -16.84 -4.35 0.49
CA ASP A 47 -17.43 -3.10 0.00
C ASP A 47 -17.43 -1.98 1.06
N GLN A 48 -16.38 -1.94 1.89
CA GLN A 48 -16.17 -0.94 2.93
C GLN A 48 -15.16 0.12 2.48
N PRO A 49 -15.21 1.35 3.03
CA PRO A 49 -14.19 2.35 2.76
C PRO A 49 -12.80 1.88 3.21
N ALA A 50 -11.82 2.03 2.33
CA ALA A 50 -10.43 1.72 2.65
C ALA A 50 -9.87 2.72 3.68
N PRO A 51 -8.93 2.30 4.55
CA PRO A 51 -8.28 3.20 5.49
C PRO A 51 -7.50 4.29 4.74
N SER A 52 -7.50 5.51 5.27
CA SER A 52 -6.74 6.63 4.69
C SER A 52 -5.24 6.53 4.99
N LEU A 53 -4.44 6.87 3.99
CA LEU A 53 -3.00 7.17 4.14
C LEU A 53 -2.76 8.63 4.52
N LEU A 54 -3.73 9.52 4.32
CA LEU A 54 -3.59 10.92 4.67
C LEU A 54 -3.70 11.09 6.18
N PHE A 55 -2.94 12.04 6.73
CA PHE A 55 -3.12 12.47 8.10
C PHE A 55 -4.43 13.25 8.21
N ASP A 56 -5.17 13.04 9.29
CA ASP A 56 -6.23 13.97 9.65
C ASP A 56 -5.57 15.29 10.03
N SER A 57 -5.78 16.31 9.20
CA SER A 57 -5.35 17.67 9.49
C SER A 57 -6.16 18.18 10.68
N THR A 58 -5.56 18.14 11.87
CA THR A 58 -6.08 18.81 13.06
C THR A 58 -5.47 20.20 13.17
#